data_AF-A0A9D7NCT9-F1
#
_entry.id   AF-A0A9D7NCT9-F1
#
_cell.length_a   1.000
_cell.length_b   1.000
_cell.length_c   1.000
_cell.angle_alpha   90.00
_cell.angle_beta   90.00
_cell.angle_gamma   90.00
#
_symmetry.space_group_name_H-M   'P 1'
#
loop_
_entity.id
_entity.type
_entity.pdbx_description
1 polymer ?
#
loop_
_entity_poly.entity_id
_entity_poly.type
_entity_poly.pdbx_seq_one_letter_code
_entity_poly.pdbx_strand_id
1 'polypeptide(L)'
;MQIKDQDFAICDGRGVKIDRQIYIFDWCKGGIVDTFHVLIKIGDFDAPKLIPPHHYNETLPIELSTGPLNCEASIPVTVKGLNEVLGVDITDNCKVASISLKVKSKDLYSKGFLVGSKGPDEPWYENAYPISNGVLSGLNPGLHWVVVEAFDGCYNAKKDSVLIKVVDKISPVMVIDDALQVSLPMLTFTPKVTPRYVWRT
;
A
#
# COMPACT_ATOMS: atom_id res chain seq x y z
N MET A 1 -1.77 46.46 16.47
CA MET A 1 -1.91 45.03 16.11
C MET A 1 -0.61 44.36 16.46
N GLN A 2 -0.62 43.47 17.45
CA GLN A 2 0.54 42.67 17.81
C GLN A 2 0.44 41.33 17.09
N ILE A 3 1.52 40.93 16.43
CA ILE A 3 1.62 39.69 15.66
C ILE A 3 2.75 38.86 16.25
N LYS A 4 2.52 37.57 16.46
CA LYS A 4 3.55 36.61 16.85
C LYS A 4 3.53 35.43 15.90
N ASP A 5 4.66 35.19 15.25
CA ASP A 5 4.81 34.12 14.27
C ASP A 5 5.68 33.00 14.83
N GLN A 6 5.30 31.77 14.53
CA GLN A 6 6.12 30.59 14.75
C GLN A 6 6.27 29.83 13.43
N ASP A 7 7.52 29.71 12.97
CA ASP A 7 7.86 29.11 11.69
C ASP A 7 8.24 27.64 11.86
N PHE A 8 7.74 26.81 10.95
CA PHE A 8 8.06 25.39 10.84
C PHE A 8 8.50 25.09 9.41
N ALA A 9 9.74 24.62 9.25
CA ALA A 9 10.23 24.15 7.96
C ALA A 9 9.46 22.88 7.53
N ILE A 10 9.00 22.86 6.28
CA ILE A 10 8.30 21.74 5.66
C ILE A 10 8.94 21.44 4.29
N CYS A 11 8.60 20.31 3.67
CA CYS A 11 9.13 19.93 2.35
C CYS A 11 10.67 19.84 2.32
N ASP A 12 11.30 19.24 3.34
CA ASP A 12 12.77 19.19 3.49
C ASP A 12 13.42 20.60 3.43
N GLY A 13 12.72 21.63 3.96
CA GLY A 13 13.19 23.02 4.00
C GLY A 13 12.85 23.86 2.77
N ARG A 14 12.13 23.30 1.79
CA ARG A 14 11.68 24.04 0.58
C ARG A 14 10.34 24.75 0.77
N GLY A 15 9.66 24.51 1.88
CA GLY A 15 8.44 25.22 2.25
C GLY A 15 8.48 25.66 3.72
N VAL A 16 7.58 26.58 4.08
CA VAL A 16 7.40 27.01 5.46
C VAL A 16 5.92 27.01 5.83
N LYS A 17 5.65 26.61 7.06
CA LYS A 17 4.35 26.71 7.69
C LYS A 17 4.47 27.68 8.86
N ILE A 18 3.64 28.71 8.88
CA ILE A 18 3.66 29.78 9.88
C ILE A 18 2.37 29.67 10.69
N ASP A 19 2.50 29.47 12.02
CA ASP A 19 1.39 29.71 12.95
C ASP A 19 1.46 31.17 13.40
N ARG A 20 0.50 31.98 12.95
CA ARG A 20 0.43 33.41 13.26
C ARG A 20 -0.66 33.66 14.28
N GLN A 21 -0.26 34.22 15.42
CA GLN A 21 -1.18 34.69 16.46
C GLN A 21 -1.45 36.19 16.27
N ILE A 22 -2.72 36.55 16.16
CA ILE A 22 -3.19 37.93 16.05
C ILE A 22 -3.97 38.28 17.32
N TYR A 23 -3.46 39.24 18.08
CA TYR A 23 -4.13 39.72 19.29
C TYR A 23 -5.05 40.90 18.95
N ILE A 24 -6.33 40.78 19.29
CA ILE A 24 -7.29 41.88 19.20
C ILE A 24 -7.30 42.63 20.53
N PHE A 25 -6.89 43.89 20.48
CA PHE A 25 -6.90 44.79 21.63
C PHE A 25 -8.11 45.72 21.56
N ASP A 26 -8.93 45.70 22.61
CA ASP A 26 -10.02 46.64 22.77
C ASP A 26 -9.52 47.82 23.61
N TRP A 27 -9.39 48.96 22.94
CA TRP A 27 -8.89 50.19 23.58
C TRP A 27 -9.83 50.71 24.68
N CYS A 28 -11.14 50.45 24.56
CA CYS A 28 -12.13 50.84 25.56
C CYS A 28 -12.07 49.96 26.81
N LYS A 29 -11.71 48.68 26.67
CA LYS A 29 -11.55 47.75 27.81
C LYS A 29 -10.12 47.71 28.37
N GLY A 30 -9.17 48.35 27.70
CA GLY A 30 -7.78 48.43 28.16
C GLY A 30 -7.05 47.09 28.16
N GLY A 31 -7.42 46.15 27.27
CA GLY A 31 -6.88 44.81 27.27
C GLY A 31 -7.03 44.06 25.95
N ILE A 32 -6.32 42.93 25.85
CA ILE A 32 -6.52 41.95 24.78
C ILE A 32 -7.85 41.23 25.05
N VAL A 33 -8.74 41.29 24.08
CA VAL A 33 -10.07 40.67 24.17
C VAL A 33 -10.16 39.34 23.45
N ASP A 34 -9.28 39.09 22.47
CA ASP A 34 -9.29 37.84 21.72
C ASP A 34 -7.92 37.55 21.07
N THR A 35 -7.69 36.28 20.73
CA THR A 35 -6.49 35.81 20.02
C THR A 35 -6.89 34.87 18.89
N PHE A 36 -6.55 35.24 17.65
CA PHE A 36 -6.80 34.41 16.47
C PHE A 36 -5.53 33.69 16.04
N HIS A 37 -5.67 32.42 15.65
CA HIS A 37 -4.61 31.65 15.03
C HIS A 37 -4.87 31.56 13.52
N VAL A 38 -3.91 32.03 12.74
CA VAL A 38 -3.92 31.93 11.27
C VAL A 38 -2.78 31.04 10.85
N LEU A 39 -3.11 29.96 10.15
CA LEU A 39 -2.13 29.00 9.67
C LEU A 39 -1.81 29.31 8.20
N ILE A 40 -0.62 29.85 7.95
CA ILE A 40 -0.15 30.19 6.60
C ILE A 40 0.78 29.07 6.14
N LYS A 41 0.49 28.49 4.97
CA LYS A 41 1.37 27.53 4.31
C LYS A 41 1.99 28.21 3.09
N ILE A 42 3.27 28.00 2.87
CA ILE A 42 4.00 28.48 1.68
C ILE A 42 4.85 27.30 1.19
N GLY A 43 4.63 26.86 -0.05
CA GLY A 43 5.32 25.71 -0.62
C GLY A 43 4.49 25.02 -1.69
N ASP A 44 4.65 23.71 -1.79
CA ASP A 44 3.84 22.85 -2.65
C ASP A 44 2.44 22.63 -2.03
N PHE A 45 1.41 22.89 -2.82
CA PHE A 45 0.01 22.67 -2.45
C PHE A 45 -0.62 21.53 -3.27
N ASP A 46 0.11 21.02 -4.26
CA ASP A 46 -0.37 19.94 -5.08
C ASP A 46 -0.18 18.63 -4.33
N ALA A 47 -1.20 17.77 -4.38
CA ALA A 47 -1.09 16.44 -3.83
C ALA A 47 -0.27 15.53 -4.76
N PRO A 48 0.32 14.45 -4.24
CA PRO A 48 0.95 13.42 -5.07
C PRO A 48 0.02 12.94 -6.18
N LYS A 49 0.59 12.67 -7.34
CA LYS A 49 -0.12 12.07 -8.47
C LYS A 49 -0.06 10.56 -8.32
N LEU A 50 -1.22 9.91 -8.31
CA LEU A 50 -1.36 8.47 -8.43
C LEU A 50 -1.92 8.16 -9.82
N ILE A 51 -1.20 7.32 -10.57
CA ILE A 51 -1.59 6.88 -11.90
C ILE A 51 -1.74 5.35 -11.83
N PRO A 52 -2.97 4.82 -11.79
CA PRO A 52 -3.19 3.38 -11.84
C PRO A 52 -2.83 2.82 -13.24
N PRO A 53 -2.45 1.54 -13.35
CA PRO A 53 -2.02 0.94 -14.62
C PRO A 53 -3.15 0.81 -15.66
N HIS A 54 -4.39 0.75 -15.18
CA HIS A 54 -5.58 0.74 -16.01
C HIS A 54 -6.43 1.95 -15.65
N HIS A 55 -6.98 2.63 -16.67
CA HIS A 55 -8.02 3.61 -16.42
C HIS A 55 -9.20 2.91 -15.74
N TYR A 56 -9.80 3.58 -14.76
CA TYR A 56 -10.94 3.10 -13.95
C TYR A 56 -12.12 2.49 -14.75
N ASN A 57 -12.20 2.73 -16.06
CA ASN A 57 -13.20 2.19 -16.98
C ASN A 57 -12.86 0.83 -17.58
N GLU A 58 -11.64 0.33 -17.42
CA GLU A 58 -11.19 -0.99 -17.86
C GLU A 58 -11.12 -1.91 -16.64
N THR A 59 -12.28 -2.41 -16.22
CA THR A 59 -12.54 -3.15 -14.96
C THR A 59 -11.89 -4.54 -14.88
N LEU A 60 -10.71 -4.74 -15.48
CA LEU A 60 -9.98 -5.99 -15.35
C LEU A 60 -9.14 -5.95 -14.07
N PRO A 61 -9.35 -6.88 -13.12
CA PRO A 61 -8.57 -6.93 -11.90
C PRO A 61 -7.13 -7.32 -12.23
N ILE A 62 -6.17 -6.67 -11.60
CA ILE A 62 -4.75 -7.04 -11.71
C ILE A 62 -4.57 -8.40 -11.02
N GLU A 63 -4.03 -9.37 -11.75
CA GLU A 63 -3.78 -10.69 -11.19
C GLU A 63 -2.47 -10.73 -10.40
N LEU A 64 -2.59 -10.96 -9.10
CA LEU A 64 -1.45 -11.14 -8.20
C LEU A 64 -1.31 -12.62 -7.84
N SER A 65 -0.11 -13.18 -8.03
CA SER A 65 0.17 -14.56 -7.63
C SER A 65 0.32 -14.65 -6.11
N THR A 66 -0.18 -15.74 -5.52
CA THR A 66 0.21 -16.16 -4.17
C THR A 66 1.68 -16.56 -4.11
N GLY A 67 2.25 -16.55 -2.91
CA GLY A 67 3.58 -17.08 -2.62
C GLY A 67 3.60 -18.62 -2.49
N PRO A 68 4.77 -19.25 -2.69
CA PRO A 68 4.89 -20.71 -2.77
C PRO A 68 4.70 -21.45 -1.44
N LEU A 69 4.70 -20.75 -0.31
CA LEU A 69 4.77 -21.37 1.03
C LEU A 69 3.47 -21.34 1.82
N ASN A 70 2.61 -20.33 1.60
CA ASN A 70 1.43 -20.09 2.43
C ASN A 70 0.17 -19.76 1.64
N CYS A 71 0.18 -19.88 0.31
CA CYS A 71 -0.96 -19.58 -0.58
C CYS A 71 -1.54 -18.17 -0.37
N GLU A 72 -0.75 -17.25 0.18
CA GLU A 72 -1.12 -15.86 0.42
C GLU A 72 -0.25 -14.96 -0.46
N ALA A 73 -0.79 -13.83 -0.89
CA ALA A 73 -0.03 -12.81 -1.59
C ALA A 73 0.51 -11.75 -0.63
N SER A 74 1.54 -11.05 -1.08
CA SER A 74 2.15 -9.92 -0.39
C SER A 74 2.37 -8.75 -1.33
N ILE A 75 2.17 -7.54 -0.83
CA ILE A 75 2.33 -6.30 -1.58
C ILE A 75 3.38 -5.44 -0.88
N PRO A 76 4.51 -5.12 -1.54
CA PRO A 76 5.47 -4.17 -0.98
C PRO A 76 4.86 -2.76 -0.93
N VAL A 77 4.96 -2.11 0.23
CA VAL A 77 4.44 -0.77 0.52
C VAL A 77 5.51 0.28 0.23
N THR A 78 6.03 0.26 -1.00
CA THR A 78 7.01 1.24 -1.50
C THR A 78 6.59 1.71 -2.88
N VAL A 79 7.00 2.93 -3.29
CA VAL A 79 6.67 3.45 -4.64
C VAL A 79 7.08 2.44 -5.72
N LYS A 80 8.32 1.97 -5.64
CA LYS A 80 8.88 1.01 -6.60
C LYS A 80 8.13 -0.31 -6.59
N GLY A 81 7.88 -0.89 -5.41
CA GLY A 81 7.19 -2.17 -5.31
C GLY A 81 5.72 -2.12 -5.71
N LEU A 82 5.03 -1.00 -5.47
CA LEU A 82 3.66 -0.80 -5.95
C LEU A 82 3.62 -0.68 -7.49
N ASN A 83 4.60 -0.04 -8.09
CA ASN A 83 4.74 -0.01 -9.54
C ASN A 83 5.05 -1.41 -10.10
N GLU A 84 6.01 -2.13 -9.52
CA GLU A 84 6.39 -3.48 -10.00
C GLU A 84 5.27 -4.51 -9.85
N VAL A 85 4.51 -4.48 -8.75
CA VAL A 85 3.51 -5.49 -8.44
C VAL A 85 2.11 -5.11 -8.94
N LEU A 86 1.75 -3.83 -8.82
CA LEU A 86 0.41 -3.32 -9.13
C LEU A 86 0.39 -2.32 -10.27
N GLY A 87 1.53 -2.00 -10.91
CA GLY A 87 1.59 -1.03 -12.00
C GLY A 87 1.20 0.40 -11.61
N VAL A 88 1.10 0.71 -10.31
CA VAL A 88 0.69 2.03 -9.83
C VAL A 88 1.90 2.94 -9.81
N ASP A 89 1.87 4.00 -10.61
CA ASP A 89 2.90 5.03 -10.59
C ASP A 89 2.52 6.16 -9.62
N ILE A 90 3.45 6.51 -8.73
CA ILE A 90 3.25 7.53 -7.71
C ILE A 90 4.37 8.56 -7.88
N THR A 91 3.99 9.74 -8.33
CA THR A 91 4.92 10.83 -8.62
C THR A 91 4.53 12.08 -7.86
N ASP A 92 5.53 12.88 -7.51
CA ASP A 92 5.33 14.15 -6.83
C ASP A 92 6.41 15.15 -7.28
N ASN A 93 6.09 16.45 -7.26
CA ASN A 93 7.02 17.51 -7.67
C ASN A 93 8.15 17.70 -6.66
N CYS A 94 7.91 17.38 -5.38
CA CYS A 94 8.90 17.51 -4.33
C CYS A 94 9.54 16.17 -3.98
N LYS A 95 8.75 15.31 -3.32
CA LYS A 95 9.13 14.00 -2.77
C LYS A 95 7.93 13.35 -2.09
N VAL A 96 7.67 12.09 -2.43
CA VAL A 96 6.74 11.23 -1.68
C VAL A 96 7.38 10.86 -0.34
N ALA A 97 6.77 11.29 0.76
CA ALA A 97 7.28 11.10 2.11
C ALA A 97 6.88 9.75 2.72
N SER A 98 5.63 9.33 2.54
CA SER A 98 5.15 8.05 3.05
C SER A 98 3.97 7.52 2.25
N ILE A 99 3.76 6.21 2.34
CA ILE A 99 2.67 5.49 1.70
C ILE A 99 1.98 4.63 2.74
N SER A 100 0.66 4.61 2.70
CA SER A 100 -0.18 3.74 3.49
C SER A 100 -1.08 2.92 2.57
N LEU A 101 -1.29 1.65 2.93
CA LEU A 101 -2.22 0.77 2.22
C LEU A 101 -3.35 0.36 3.15
N LYS A 102 -4.56 0.33 2.61
CA LYS A 102 -5.71 -0.34 3.22
C LYS A 102 -6.30 -1.30 2.19
N VAL A 103 -6.72 -2.48 2.63
CA VAL A 103 -7.30 -3.48 1.72
C VAL A 103 -8.75 -3.71 2.11
N LYS A 104 -9.63 -3.70 1.11
CA LYS A 104 -11.00 -4.19 1.26
C LYS A 104 -11.14 -5.48 0.49
N SER A 105 -11.72 -6.50 1.09
CA SER A 105 -11.81 -7.85 0.52
C SER A 105 -13.27 -8.22 0.30
N LYS A 106 -13.57 -8.85 -0.83
CA LYS A 106 -14.92 -9.39 -1.08
C LYS A 106 -15.23 -10.54 -0.12
N ASP A 107 -14.22 -11.38 0.11
CA ASP A 107 -14.29 -12.57 0.93
C ASP A 107 -13.59 -12.34 2.27
N LEU A 108 -14.16 -12.93 3.32
CA LEU A 108 -13.62 -12.93 4.68
C LEU A 108 -13.15 -14.34 5.02
N TYR A 109 -11.87 -14.45 5.34
CA TYR A 109 -11.26 -15.68 5.80
C TYR A 109 -10.96 -15.60 7.30
N SER A 110 -11.21 -16.69 8.03
CA SER A 110 -10.81 -16.85 9.42
C SER A 110 -10.11 -18.19 9.58
N LYS A 111 -8.85 -18.16 10.05
CA LYS A 111 -8.00 -19.36 10.19
C LYS A 111 -7.92 -20.20 8.89
N GLY A 112 -7.89 -19.54 7.74
CA GLY A 112 -7.82 -20.18 6.42
C GLY A 112 -9.15 -20.67 5.85
N PHE A 113 -10.25 -20.55 6.58
CA PHE A 113 -11.58 -20.95 6.10
C PHE A 113 -12.38 -19.73 5.65
N LEU A 114 -13.09 -19.85 4.53
CA LEU A 114 -14.05 -18.85 4.08
C LEU A 114 -15.22 -18.82 5.06
N VAL A 115 -15.41 -17.67 5.72
CA VAL A 115 -16.48 -17.46 6.72
C VAL A 115 -17.56 -16.49 6.25
N GLY A 116 -17.31 -15.76 5.17
CA GLY A 116 -18.31 -14.88 4.57
C GLY A 116 -17.86 -14.31 3.22
N SER A 117 -18.82 -13.97 2.37
CA SER A 117 -18.60 -13.35 1.07
C SER A 117 -19.64 -12.26 0.87
N LYS A 118 -19.20 -11.11 0.33
CA LYS A 118 -20.09 -10.00 0.00
C LYS A 118 -20.72 -10.14 -1.37
N GLY A 119 -22.00 -9.79 -1.44
CA GLY A 119 -22.74 -9.66 -2.68
C GLY A 119 -22.28 -8.49 -3.55
N PRO A 120 -22.78 -8.36 -4.80
CA PRO A 120 -22.40 -7.29 -5.73
C PRO A 120 -22.66 -5.87 -5.19
N ASP A 121 -23.75 -5.70 -4.43
CA ASP A 121 -24.20 -4.39 -3.92
C ASP A 121 -23.87 -4.18 -2.44
N GLU A 122 -23.10 -5.08 -1.84
CA GLU A 122 -22.73 -4.99 -0.43
C GLU A 122 -21.35 -4.35 -0.25
N PRO A 123 -21.14 -3.56 0.83
CA PRO A 123 -19.82 -3.03 1.13
C PRO A 123 -18.84 -4.16 1.47
N TRP A 124 -17.65 -4.10 0.88
CA TRP A 124 -16.59 -5.09 1.07
C TRP A 124 -16.03 -5.04 2.50
N TYR A 125 -15.50 -6.17 2.97
CA TYR A 125 -14.92 -6.24 4.32
C TYR A 125 -13.63 -5.43 4.41
N GLU A 126 -13.51 -4.60 5.45
CA GLU A 126 -12.27 -3.88 5.75
C GLU A 126 -11.36 -4.77 6.60
N ASN A 127 -10.55 -5.58 5.93
CA ASN A 127 -9.66 -6.52 6.61
C ASN A 127 -8.36 -5.81 6.99
N ALA A 128 -7.96 -5.97 8.25
CA ALA A 128 -6.65 -5.52 8.72
C ALA A 128 -5.58 -6.55 8.34
N TYR A 129 -4.75 -6.22 7.36
CA TYR A 129 -3.57 -7.02 7.02
C TYR A 129 -2.34 -6.45 7.72
N PRO A 130 -1.48 -7.31 8.31
CA PRO A 130 -0.25 -6.86 8.92
C PRO A 130 0.68 -6.26 7.87
N ILE A 131 1.24 -5.09 8.17
CA ILE A 131 2.33 -4.48 7.43
C ILE A 131 3.58 -4.60 8.30
N SER A 132 4.56 -5.36 7.84
CA SER A 132 5.84 -5.54 8.54
C SER A 132 6.97 -5.30 7.55
N ASN A 133 7.99 -4.54 7.98
CA ASN A 133 9.15 -4.19 7.15
C ASN A 133 8.78 -3.61 5.77
N GLY A 134 7.71 -2.81 5.70
CA GLY A 134 7.24 -2.21 4.45
C GLY A 134 6.62 -3.20 3.47
N VAL A 135 6.17 -4.36 3.93
CA VAL A 135 5.43 -5.34 3.12
C VAL A 135 4.12 -5.66 3.82
N LEU A 136 3.03 -5.56 3.07
CA LEU A 136 1.71 -6.01 3.49
C LEU A 136 1.59 -7.49 3.12
N SER A 137 1.28 -8.35 4.08
CA SER A 137 1.26 -9.81 3.89
C SER A 137 -0.07 -10.43 4.35
N GLY A 138 -0.33 -11.64 3.86
CA GLY A 138 -1.48 -12.43 4.29
C GLY A 138 -2.72 -12.24 3.43
N LEU A 139 -2.61 -11.72 2.20
CA LEU A 139 -3.76 -11.65 1.30
C LEU A 139 -4.16 -13.05 0.86
N ASN A 140 -5.34 -13.49 1.27
CA ASN A 140 -5.94 -14.73 0.80
C ASN A 140 -6.31 -14.64 -0.70
N PRO A 141 -6.50 -15.79 -1.38
CA PRO A 141 -7.06 -15.82 -2.73
C PRO A 141 -8.45 -15.20 -2.78
N GLY A 142 -8.70 -14.38 -3.80
CA GLY A 142 -9.97 -13.66 -3.94
C GLY A 142 -9.83 -12.28 -4.59
N LEU A 143 -10.92 -11.51 -4.53
CA LEU A 143 -10.95 -10.14 -5.02
C LEU A 143 -10.70 -9.15 -3.89
N HIS A 144 -9.83 -8.17 -4.15
CA HIS A 144 -9.47 -7.13 -3.19
C HIS A 144 -9.38 -5.75 -3.85
N TRP A 145 -9.87 -4.73 -3.15
CA TRP A 145 -9.56 -3.34 -3.43
C TRP A 145 -8.38 -2.92 -2.58
N VAL A 146 -7.27 -2.59 -3.22
CA VAL A 146 -6.10 -2.00 -2.57
C VAL A 146 -6.24 -0.50 -2.65
N VAL A 147 -6.46 0.12 -1.51
CA VAL A 147 -6.58 1.57 -1.35
C VAL A 147 -5.22 2.12 -0.98
N VAL A 148 -4.63 2.88 -1.90
CA VAL A 148 -3.32 3.50 -1.75
C VAL A 148 -3.52 4.94 -1.30
N GLU A 149 -2.83 5.33 -0.23
CA GLU A 149 -2.80 6.70 0.27
C GLU A 149 -1.34 7.16 0.32
N ALA A 150 -1.00 8.14 -0.51
CA ALA A 150 0.33 8.70 -0.60
C ALA A 150 0.37 10.10 0.03
N PHE A 151 1.44 10.38 0.76
CA PHE A 151 1.71 11.66 1.41
C PHE A 151 3.01 12.23 0.86
N ASP A 152 3.01 13.53 0.54
CA ASP A 152 4.24 14.26 0.20
C ASP A 152 4.95 14.80 1.46
N GLY A 153 6.10 15.44 1.26
CA GLY A 153 6.85 16.13 2.33
C GLY A 153 6.22 17.46 2.80
N CYS A 154 5.14 17.91 2.15
CA CYS A 154 4.44 19.17 2.40
C CYS A 154 3.09 18.98 3.11
N TYR A 155 2.76 17.73 3.47
CA TYR A 155 1.51 17.29 4.10
C TYR A 155 0.28 17.36 3.19
N ASN A 156 0.45 17.31 1.88
CA ASN A 156 -0.64 17.01 0.96
C ASN A 156 -0.74 15.50 0.79
N ALA A 157 -1.96 15.03 0.58
CA ALA A 157 -2.28 13.61 0.50
C ALA A 157 -3.19 13.34 -0.68
N LYS A 158 -2.98 12.22 -1.34
CA LYS A 158 -3.86 11.70 -2.38
C LYS A 158 -4.17 10.25 -2.08
N LYS A 159 -5.43 9.90 -2.33
CA LYS A 159 -5.97 8.56 -2.13
C LYS A 159 -6.57 8.06 -3.44
N ASP A 160 -6.23 6.83 -3.79
CA ASP A 160 -6.82 6.12 -4.93
C ASP A 160 -6.94 4.62 -4.62
N SER A 161 -7.64 3.87 -5.46
CA SER A 161 -7.89 2.44 -5.26
C SER A 161 -7.75 1.64 -6.54
N VAL A 162 -7.15 0.45 -6.41
CA VAL A 162 -6.95 -0.48 -7.51
C VAL A 162 -7.56 -1.83 -7.18
N LEU A 163 -8.26 -2.41 -8.15
CA LEU A 163 -8.86 -3.73 -8.02
C LEU A 163 -7.83 -4.80 -8.39
N ILE A 164 -7.65 -5.76 -7.49
CA ILE A 164 -6.76 -6.91 -7.68
C ILE A 164 -7.51 -8.22 -7.50
N LYS A 165 -7.01 -9.27 -8.14
CA LYS A 165 -7.44 -10.65 -7.93
C LYS A 165 -6.24 -11.49 -7.55
N VAL A 166 -6.24 -12.00 -6.32
CA VAL A 166 -5.21 -12.92 -5.84
C VAL A 166 -5.56 -14.32 -6.32
N VAL A 167 -4.63 -14.93 -7.06
CA VAL A 167 -4.78 -16.25 -7.65
C VAL A 167 -3.54 -17.09 -7.38
N ASP A 168 -3.72 -18.39 -7.22
CA ASP A 168 -2.58 -19.30 -7.14
C ASP A 168 -2.10 -19.65 -8.55
N LYS A 169 -0.89 -19.18 -8.89
CA LYS A 169 -0.20 -19.51 -10.15
C LYS A 169 0.98 -20.45 -9.93
N ILE A 170 1.25 -20.86 -8.68
CA ILE A 170 2.41 -21.68 -8.35
C ILE A 170 1.96 -23.14 -8.29
N SER A 171 2.32 -23.89 -9.32
CA SER A 171 2.07 -25.33 -9.32
C SER A 171 3.01 -26.04 -8.33
N PRO A 172 2.50 -26.96 -7.48
CA PRO A 172 3.36 -27.79 -6.68
C PRO A 172 4.21 -28.69 -7.58
N VAL A 173 5.50 -28.80 -7.30
CA VAL A 173 6.39 -29.76 -7.94
C VAL A 173 6.50 -30.96 -7.00
N MET A 174 6.07 -32.14 -7.44
CA MET A 174 6.38 -33.38 -6.71
C MET A 174 7.75 -33.90 -7.13
N VAL A 175 8.59 -34.24 -6.16
CA VAL A 175 9.85 -34.97 -6.39
C VAL A 175 9.65 -36.39 -5.90
N ILE A 176 9.92 -37.35 -6.79
CA ILE A 176 9.93 -38.78 -6.44
C ILE A 176 11.37 -39.11 -6.09
N ASP A 177 11.65 -39.36 -4.81
CA ASP A 177 12.99 -39.64 -4.31
C ASP A 177 13.36 -41.13 -4.49
N ASP A 178 12.38 -42.03 -4.36
CA ASP A 178 12.51 -43.46 -4.65
C ASP A 178 11.12 -44.08 -4.90
N ALA A 179 11.04 -45.36 -5.29
CA ALA A 179 9.82 -46.09 -5.68
C ALA A 179 8.68 -46.05 -4.65
N LEU A 180 8.96 -45.67 -3.39
CA LEU A 180 7.98 -45.57 -2.30
C LEU A 180 8.02 -44.22 -1.54
N GLN A 181 8.90 -43.29 -1.92
CA GLN A 181 9.06 -42.01 -1.24
C GLN A 181 8.84 -40.85 -2.22
N VAL A 182 7.82 -40.05 -1.91
CA VAL A 182 7.51 -38.81 -2.62
C VAL A 182 7.68 -37.67 -1.63
N SER A 183 8.49 -36.67 -1.98
CA SER A 183 8.66 -35.45 -1.21
C SER A 183 8.12 -34.24 -1.96
N LEU A 184 7.68 -33.26 -1.18
CA LEU A 184 7.36 -31.92 -1.67
C LEU A 184 8.58 -31.05 -1.38
N PRO A 185 9.45 -30.76 -2.35
CA PRO A 185 10.52 -29.81 -2.13
C PRO A 185 9.92 -28.43 -1.85
N MET A 186 10.26 -27.85 -0.70
CA MET A 186 10.34 -26.39 -0.58
C MET A 186 11.33 -25.94 -1.65
N LEU A 187 10.96 -25.02 -2.55
CA LEU A 187 11.76 -24.59 -3.70
C LEU A 187 13.19 -24.14 -3.30
N THR A 188 14.10 -25.09 -3.14
CA THR A 188 15.54 -24.86 -3.17
C THR A 188 15.97 -25.15 -4.60
N PHE A 189 16.38 -24.09 -5.29
CA PHE A 189 16.97 -24.16 -6.61
C PHE A 189 18.21 -25.07 -6.58
N THR A 190 18.08 -26.31 -7.03
CA THR A 190 19.22 -27.21 -7.25
C THR A 190 19.49 -27.34 -8.75
N PRO A 191 20.75 -27.20 -9.21
CA PRO A 191 21.08 -27.25 -10.63
C PRO A 191 20.89 -28.67 -11.16
N LYS A 192 20.32 -28.78 -12.37
CA LYS A 192 20.07 -30.04 -13.09
C LYS A 192 21.32 -30.92 -13.11
N VAL A 193 21.23 -32.11 -12.49
CA VAL A 193 22.11 -33.23 -12.82
C VAL A 193 21.30 -34.22 -13.65
N THR A 194 21.67 -34.39 -14.90
CA THR A 194 21.05 -35.34 -15.85
C THR A 194 21.53 -36.77 -15.55
N PRO A 195 20.64 -37.75 -15.28
CA PRO A 195 21.08 -39.13 -15.13
C PRO A 195 21.21 -39.79 -16.53
N ARG A 196 22.42 -40.27 -16.85
CA ARG A 196 22.63 -41.26 -17.93
C ARG A 196 22.29 -42.64 -17.38
N TYR A 197 21.19 -43.23 -17.83
CA TYR A 197 20.95 -44.67 -17.65
C TYR A 197 21.71 -45.45 -18.73
N VAL A 198 22.63 -46.32 -18.32
CA VAL A 198 23.23 -47.35 -19.17
C VAL A 198 22.69 -48.69 -18.67
N TRP A 199 21.83 -49.32 -19.46
CA TRP A 199 21.44 -50.71 -19.25
C TRP A 199 22.47 -51.62 -19.91
N ARG A 200 23.14 -52.48 -19.14
CA ARG A 200 23.84 -53.66 -19.67
C ARG A 200 22.92 -54.86 -19.54
N THR A 201 22.69 -55.53 -20.66
CA THR A 201 22.11 -56.87 -20.79
C THR A 201 22.99 -57.93 -20.16
#